data_AF-A0A4Q0SVW2-F1
#
_entry.id   AF-A0A4Q0SVW2-F1
#
_cell.length_a   1.000
_cell.length_b   1.000
_cell.length_c   1.000
_cell.angle_alpha   90.00
_cell.angle_beta   90.00
_cell.angle_gamma   90.00
#
_symmetry.space_group_name_H-M   'P 1'
#
loop_
_entity.id
_entity.type
_entity.pdbx_description
1 polymer ?
#
loop_
_entity_poly.entity_id
_entity_poly.type
_entity_poly.pdbx_seq_one_letter_code
_entity_poly.pdbx_strand_id
1 'polypeptide(L)' 'MRLNREKLLMLWNTEDLPACKGGMQLAEAFLLSCAEAVDRFGEEEPADRLTEITASYTAMVEHGDLCDDCKEV' A
#
# COMPACT_ATOMS: atom_id res chain seq x y z
N MET A 1 14.22 -0.54 -14.06
CA MET A 1 13.05 -1.36 -14.45
C MET A 1 11.82 -0.65 -13.90
N ARG A 2 10.96 -0.06 -14.75
CA ARG A 2 9.74 0.62 -14.26
C ARG A 2 8.68 -0.42 -13.96
N LEU A 3 8.34 -0.60 -12.68
CA LEU A 3 7.22 -1.45 -12.26
C LEU A 3 5.90 -0.79 -12.69
N ASN A 4 5.05 -1.53 -13.43
CA ASN A 4 3.72 -1.06 -13.80
C ASN A 4 2.78 -1.17 -12.58
N ARG A 5 2.04 -0.10 -12.27
CA ARG A 5 1.00 -0.03 -11.23
C ARG A 5 0.07 -1.25 -11.23
N GLU A 6 -0.37 -1.70 -12.39
CA GLU A 6 -1.27 -2.86 -12.53
C GLU A 6 -0.59 -4.17 -12.11
N LYS A 7 0.71 -4.31 -12.38
CA LYS A 7 1.48 -5.49 -11.99
C LYS A 7 1.80 -5.52 -10.49
N LEU A 8 1.95 -4.36 -9.85
CA LEU A 8 2.12 -4.26 -8.40
C LEU A 8 0.84 -4.71 -7.67
N LEU A 9 -0.33 -4.32 -8.18
CA LEU A 9 -1.63 -4.75 -7.66
C LEU A 9 -1.84 -6.27 -7.80
N MET A 10 -1.33 -6.90 -8.88
CA MET A 10 -1.42 -8.35 -9.10
C MET A 10 -0.47 -9.20 -8.22
N LEU A 11 0.57 -8.60 -7.63
CA LEU A 11 1.45 -9.31 -6.69
C LEU A 11 0.81 -9.51 -5.32
N TRP A 12 -0.30 -8.83 -5.07
CA TRP A 12 -1.10 -9.00 -3.87
C TRP A 12 -2.29 -9.88 -4.13
N ASN A 13 -2.58 -10.73 -3.15
CA ASN A 13 -3.81 -11.49 -3.12
C ASN A 13 -4.94 -10.48 -2.92
N THR A 14 -5.74 -10.24 -3.95
CA THR A 14 -6.82 -9.25 -3.92
C THR A 14 -7.92 -9.61 -2.92
N GLU A 15 -7.95 -10.85 -2.44
CA GLU A 15 -8.80 -11.30 -1.34
C GLU A 15 -8.41 -10.68 0.01
N ASP A 16 -7.14 -10.28 0.17
CA ASP A 16 -6.64 -9.60 1.37
C ASP A 16 -6.74 -8.06 1.27
N LEU A 17 -7.26 -7.54 0.14
CA LEU A 17 -7.44 -6.10 -0.05
C LEU A 17 -8.78 -5.62 0.52
N PRO A 18 -8.83 -4.41 1.10
CA PRO A 18 -10.07 -3.85 1.60
C PRO A 18 -11.13 -3.74 0.49
N ALA A 19 -12.33 -4.28 0.70
CA ALA A 19 -13.40 -4.23 -0.30
C ALA A 19 -14.04 -2.84 -0.42
N CYS A 20 -13.93 -2.00 0.60
CA CYS A 20 -14.55 -0.68 0.60
C CYS A 20 -13.71 0.36 -0.15
N LYS A 21 -14.35 1.40 -0.68
CA LYS A 21 -13.69 2.47 -1.44
C LYS A 21 -12.58 3.18 -0.67
N GLY A 22 -12.76 3.38 0.64
CA GLY A 22 -11.75 4.04 1.50
C GLY A 22 -10.50 3.18 1.67
N GLY A 23 -10.68 1.89 1.95
CA GLY A 23 -9.57 0.96 2.06
C GLY A 23 -8.84 0.75 0.72
N MET A 24 -9.54 0.75 -0.41
CA MET A 24 -8.89 0.72 -1.74
C MET A 24 -8.01 1.94 -2.00
N GLN A 25 -8.41 3.14 -1.53
CA GLN A 25 -7.56 4.34 -1.63
C GLN A 25 -6.29 4.23 -0.77
N LEU A 26 -6.40 3.62 0.41
CA LEU A 26 -5.26 3.38 1.30
C LEU A 26 -4.30 2.34 0.70
N ALA A 27 -4.84 1.27 0.10
CA ALA A 27 -4.04 0.29 -0.64
C ALA A 27 -3.30 0.92 -1.82
N GLU A 28 -3.97 1.79 -2.60
CA GLU A 28 -3.32 2.54 -3.67
C GLU A 28 -2.19 3.44 -3.14
N ALA A 29 -2.41 4.15 -2.04
CA ALA A 29 -1.41 5.02 -1.43
C ALA A 29 -0.18 4.24 -0.95
N PHE A 30 -0.38 3.11 -0.28
CA PHE A 30 0.70 2.22 0.15
C PHE A 30 1.52 1.71 -1.04
N LEU A 31 0.87 1.29 -2.12
CA LEU A 31 1.54 0.77 -3.31
C LEU A 31 2.34 1.84 -4.05
N LEU A 32 1.81 3.07 -4.10
CA LEU A 32 2.54 4.22 -4.64
C LEU A 32 3.80 4.52 -3.82
N SER A 33 3.70 4.51 -2.48
CA SER A 33 4.85 4.70 -1.59
C SER A 33 5.93 3.63 -1.79
N CYS A 34 5.53 2.35 -1.94
CA CYS A 34 6.45 1.27 -2.27
C CYS A 34 7.14 1.48 -3.64
N ALA A 35 6.38 1.88 -4.66
CA ALA A 35 6.91 2.11 -6.00
C ALA A 35 7.92 3.27 -6.01
N GLU A 36 7.63 4.37 -5.32
CA GLU A 36 8.55 5.51 -5.17
C GLU A 36 9.85 5.11 -4.50
N ALA A 37 9.79 4.30 -3.44
CA ALA A 37 10.99 3.83 -2.75
C ALA A 37 11.89 2.96 -3.63
N VAL A 38 11.31 2.16 -4.53
CA VAL A 38 12.07 1.39 -5.52
C VAL A 38 12.66 2.32 -6.60
N ASP A 39 11.91 3.32 -7.05
CA ASP A 39 12.36 4.24 -8.11
C ASP A 39 13.53 5.12 -7.63
N ARG A 40 13.53 5.51 -6.35
CA ARG A 40 14.57 6.34 -5.72
C ARG A 40 15.62 5.54 -4.95
N PHE A 41 15.71 4.23 -5.20
CA PHE A 41 16.63 3.37 -4.47
C PHE A 41 18.09 3.81 -4.68
N GLY A 42 18.75 4.20 -3.59
CA GLY A 42 20.13 4.71 -3.61
C GLY A 42 20.24 6.23 -3.82
N GLU A 43 19.13 6.95 -4.00
CA GLU A 43 19.09 8.43 -4.09
C GLU A 43 18.70 9.09 -2.76
N GLU A 44 18.02 8.35 -1.87
CA GLU A 44 17.53 8.84 -0.57
C GLU A 44 17.95 7.91 0.57
N GLU A 45 17.94 8.45 1.80
CA GLU A 45 18.23 7.69 3.01
C GLU A 45 17.13 6.63 3.25
N PRO A 46 17.49 5.34 3.42
CA PRO A 46 16.52 4.27 3.58
C PRO A 46 15.53 4.45 4.74
N ALA A 47 15.95 5.16 5.80
CA ALA A 47 15.13 5.39 6.99
C ALA A 47 13.91 6.28 6.73
N ASP A 48 14.04 7.29 5.86
CA ASP A 48 12.96 8.22 5.54
C ASP A 48 11.86 7.50 4.76
N ARG A 49 12.25 6.67 3.78
CA ARG A 49 11.29 5.86 3.01
C ARG A 49 10.66 4.74 3.81
N LEU A 50 11.42 4.10 4.70
CA LEU A 50 10.85 3.10 5.60
C LEU A 50 9.73 3.71 6.46
N THR A 51 9.90 4.95 6.90
CA THR A 51 8.89 5.66 7.70
C THR A 51 7.60 5.88 6.91
N GLU A 52 7.69 6.37 5.66
CA GLU A 52 6.53 6.62 4.80
C GLU A 52 5.77 5.34 4.41
N ILE A 53 6.51 4.29 4.05
CA ILE A 53 5.92 2.99 3.71
C ILE A 53 5.22 2.40 4.93
N THR A 54 5.86 2.45 6.10
CA THR A 54 5.29 1.93 7.35
C THR A 54 4.03 2.69 7.73
N ALA A 55 4.03 4.02 7.64
CA ALA A 55 2.86 4.83 7.94
C ALA A 55 1.68 4.50 7.01
N SER A 56 1.95 4.35 5.71
CA SER A 56 0.92 4.01 4.71
C SER A 56 0.37 2.60 4.91
N TYR A 57 1.24 1.64 5.27
CA TYR A 57 0.84 0.27 5.60
C TYR A 57 -0.04 0.23 6.84
N THR A 58 0.38 0.87 7.93
CA THR A 58 -0.37 0.91 9.18
C THR A 58 -1.75 1.50 8.97
N ALA A 59 -1.87 2.61 8.23
CA ALA A 59 -3.17 3.21 7.94
C ALA A 59 -4.11 2.25 7.17
N MET A 60 -3.56 1.50 6.21
CA MET A 60 -4.31 0.48 5.46
C MET A 60 -4.79 -0.66 6.37
N VAL A 61 -3.92 -1.18 7.23
CA VAL A 61 -4.24 -2.28 8.16
C VAL A 61 -5.25 -1.83 9.21
N GLU A 62 -5.02 -0.68 9.86
CA GLU A 62 -5.95 -0.12 10.85
C GLU A 62 -7.34 0.12 10.25
N HIS A 63 -7.41 0.54 8.99
CA HIS A 63 -8.69 0.69 8.30
C HIS A 63 -9.38 -0.67 8.11
N GLY A 64 -8.66 -1.71 7.66
CA GLY A 64 -9.22 -3.07 7.55
C GLY A 64 -9.73 -3.59 8.90
N ASP A 65 -8.97 -3.35 9.97
CA ASP A 65 -9.30 -3.78 11.33
C ASP A 65 -10.49 -3.04 11.95
N LEU A 66 -10.87 -1.87 11.43
CA LEU A 66 -11.94 -1.03 11.99
C LEU A 66 -13.16 -0.91 11.08
N CYS A 67 -13.01 -1.08 9.77
CA CYS A 67 -14.09 -0.90 8.81
C CYS A 67 -14.98 -2.14 8.72
N ASP A 68 -16.25 -2.00 9.11
CA ASP A 68 -17.23 -3.09 9.06
C ASP A 68 -17.40 -3.62 7.63
N ASP A 69 -17.48 -2.74 6.62
CA ASP A 69 -17.58 -3.12 5.20
C ASP A 69 -16.39 -3.97 4.71
N CYS A 70 -15.20 -3.79 5.31
CA CYS A 70 -14.01 -4.56 4.97
C CYS A 70 -13.93 -5.91 5.71
N LYS A 71 -14.69 -6.09 6.80
CA LYS A 71 -14.74 -7.32 7.59
C LYS A 71 -15.82 -8.31 7.15
N GLU A 72 -16.80 -7.83 6.37
CA GLU A 72 -17.90 -8.65 5.85
C GLU A 72 -17.53 -9.49 4.62
N VAL A 73 -16.27 -9.48 4.18
CA VAL A 73 -15.75 -10.13 2.96
C VAL A 73 -15.29 -11.56 3.23
#